data_AF-A0A7J9YU27-F1
#
_entry.id   AF-A0A7J9YU27-F1
#
_cell.length_a   1.000
_cell.length_b   1.000
_cell.length_c   1.000
_cell.angle_alpha   90.00
_cell.angle_beta   90.00
_cell.angle_gamma   90.00
#
_symmetry.space_group_name_H-M   'P 1'
#
loop_
_entity.id
_entity.type
_entity.pdbx_description
1 polymer ?
#
loop_
_entity_poly.entity_id
_entity_poly.type
_entity_poly.pdbx_seq_one_letter_code
_entity_poly.pdbx_strand_id
1 'polypeptide(L)'
;VMYAGRVVESGTLDEIFYDPQHPYTWGLLGSLTRADQSRTERLAQITGQPPSLISPPAGCHFQPRCPHRFDRCAEVPPLERRVPGSGHTDRCWLDPETKRRLRVIDELGTIGLEVPESVEASG
;
A
#
# COMPACT_ATOMS: atom_id res chain seq x y z
N VAL A 1 2.93 -1.22 -10.48
CA VAL A 1 2.64 -0.07 -9.60
C VAL A 1 3.93 0.70 -9.29
N MET A 2 3.90 2.03 -9.40
CA MET A 2 5.05 2.90 -9.12
C MET A 2 4.77 3.87 -7.97
N TYR A 3 5.80 4.18 -7.20
CA TYR A 3 5.76 5.23 -6.17
C TYR A 3 7.10 5.94 -6.07
N ALA A 4 7.07 7.28 -6.00
CA ALA A 4 8.25 8.13 -5.83
C ALA A 4 9.44 7.72 -6.72
N GLY A 5 9.20 7.54 -8.02
CA GLY A 5 10.21 7.18 -9.02
C GLY A 5 10.68 5.72 -9.01
N ARG A 6 10.04 4.82 -8.24
CA ARG A 6 10.41 3.39 -8.16
C ARG A 6 9.23 2.49 -8.52
N VAL A 7 9.50 1.38 -9.21
CA VAL A 7 8.57 0.25 -9.25
C VAL A 7 8.54 -0.37 -7.86
N VAL A 8 7.38 -0.30 -7.20
CA VAL A 8 7.19 -0.84 -5.84
C VAL A 8 6.48 -2.19 -5.86
N GLU A 9 5.77 -2.50 -6.93
CA GLU A 9 5.09 -3.78 -7.11
C GLU A 9 4.86 -4.03 -8.60
N SER A 10 5.02 -5.28 -9.03
CA SER A 10 4.84 -5.72 -10.41
C SER A 10 4.30 -7.13 -10.47
N GLY A 11 3.19 -7.32 -11.16
CA GLY A 11 2.50 -8.59 -11.33
C GLY A 11 1.45 -8.49 -12.44
N THR A 12 0.70 -9.57 -12.64
CA THR A 12 -0.49 -9.58 -13.51
C THR A 12 -1.58 -8.67 -12.97
N LEU A 13 -2.62 -8.43 -13.78
CA LEU A 13 -3.80 -7.69 -13.33
C LEU A 13 -4.40 -8.33 -12.06
N ASP A 14 -4.63 -9.64 -12.10
CA ASP A 14 -5.25 -10.38 -11.00
C ASP A 14 -4.37 -10.36 -9.74
N GLU A 15 -3.05 -10.47 -9.89
CA GLU A 15 -2.10 -10.37 -8.78
C GLU A 15 -2.20 -9.01 -8.09
N ILE A 16 -2.29 -7.92 -8.85
CA ILE A 16 -2.40 -6.56 -8.30
C ILE A 16 -3.77 -6.30 -7.67
N PHE A 17 -4.86 -6.78 -8.25
CA PHE A 17 -6.21 -6.49 -7.74
C PHE A 17 -6.65 -7.40 -6.59
N TYR A 18 -6.21 -8.68 -6.56
CA TYR A 18 -6.73 -9.67 -5.63
C TYR A 18 -5.71 -10.16 -4.59
N ASP A 19 -4.40 -10.09 -4.86
CA ASP A 19 -3.36 -10.36 -3.86
C ASP A 19 -2.22 -9.33 -3.91
N PRO A 20 -2.52 -8.02 -3.81
CA PRO A 20 -1.51 -6.99 -3.77
C PRO A 20 -0.58 -7.19 -2.57
N GLN A 21 0.72 -7.00 -2.79
CA GLN A 21 1.75 -7.28 -1.81
C GLN A 21 2.31 -6.03 -1.15
N HIS A 22 2.22 -4.84 -1.76
CA HIS A 22 2.81 -3.63 -1.20
C HIS A 22 1.76 -2.75 -0.49
N PRO A 23 2.00 -2.28 0.76
CA PRO A 23 1.06 -1.41 1.49
C PRO A 23 0.56 -0.17 0.73
N TYR A 24 1.42 0.41 -0.09
CA TYR A 24 1.02 1.50 -1.00
C TYR A 24 -0.07 1.07 -2.00
N THR A 25 0.04 -0.12 -2.59
CA THR A 25 -0.94 -0.67 -3.52
C THR A 25 -2.27 -0.93 -2.81
N TRP A 26 -2.25 -1.39 -1.55
CA TRP A 26 -3.47 -1.52 -0.74
C TRP A 26 -4.17 -0.18 -0.58
N GLY A 27 -3.41 0.87 -0.27
CA GLY A 27 -3.96 2.22 -0.16
C GLY A 27 -4.54 2.74 -1.47
N LEU A 28 -3.90 2.46 -2.61
CA LEU A 28 -4.44 2.82 -3.93
C LEU A 28 -5.77 2.11 -4.22
N LEU A 29 -5.86 0.81 -3.95
CA LEU A 29 -7.08 0.03 -4.18
C LEU A 29 -8.23 0.51 -3.28
N GLY A 30 -7.94 0.82 -2.01
CA GLY A 30 -8.91 1.37 -1.08
C GLY A 30 -9.40 2.78 -1.43
N SER A 31 -8.67 3.51 -2.29
CA SER A 31 -9.07 4.82 -2.82
C SER A 31 -9.89 4.73 -4.11
N LEU A 32 -10.11 3.54 -4.67
CA LEU A 32 -10.87 3.39 -5.92
C LEU A 32 -12.38 3.54 -5.65
N THR A 33 -13.02 4.46 -6.38
CA THR A 33 -14.47 4.57 -6.39
C THR A 33 -15.08 3.37 -7.09
N ARG A 34 -15.97 2.65 -6.40
CA ARG A 34 -16.75 1.59 -7.05
C ARG A 34 -18.04 2.14 -7.65
N ALA A 35 -18.54 1.51 -8.70
CA ALA A 35 -19.77 1.93 -9.37
C ALA A 35 -21.04 1.63 -8.55
N ASP A 36 -20.96 0.65 -7.64
CA ASP A 36 -22.00 0.22 -6.71
C ASP A 36 -21.97 0.98 -5.36
N GLN A 37 -20.92 1.75 -5.09
CA GLN A 37 -20.83 2.57 -3.88
C GLN A 37 -21.71 3.82 -3.97
N SER A 38 -22.45 4.09 -2.89
CA SER A 38 -23.14 5.37 -2.75
C SER A 38 -22.11 6.49 -2.65
N ARG A 39 -22.34 7.63 -3.32
CA ARG A 39 -21.41 8.79 -3.32
C ARG A 39 -21.17 9.41 -1.93
N THR A 40 -21.82 8.90 -0.88
CA THR A 40 -21.80 9.44 0.47
C THR A 40 -20.68 8.82 1.33
N GLU A 41 -20.13 7.68 0.92
CA GLU A 41 -19.03 7.03 1.66
C GLU A 41 -17.68 7.71 1.37
N ARG A 42 -16.93 8.03 2.43
CA ARG A 42 -15.60 8.62 2.29
C ARG A 42 -14.61 7.54 1.86
N LEU A 43 -13.93 7.77 0.74
CA LEU A 43 -12.85 6.90 0.28
C LEU A 43 -11.68 6.92 1.27
N ALA A 44 -11.10 5.75 1.53
CA ALA A 44 -9.87 5.66 2.30
C ALA A 44 -8.74 6.38 1.55
N GLN A 45 -8.03 7.28 2.24
CA GLN A 45 -6.91 8.02 1.67
C GLN A 45 -5.62 7.66 2.39
N ILE A 46 -4.54 7.50 1.62
CA ILE A 46 -3.21 7.40 2.20
C ILE A 46 -2.83 8.76 2.81
N THR A 47 -2.69 8.81 4.12
CA THR A 47 -2.37 10.04 4.86
C THR A 47 -0.98 10.58 4.52
N GLY A 48 -0.78 11.89 4.78
CA GLY A 48 0.48 12.58 4.53
C GLY A 48 0.74 12.89 3.05
N GLN A 49 1.87 13.58 2.80
CA GLN A 49 2.27 14.02 1.46
C GLN A 49 3.32 13.08 0.85
N PRO A 50 3.32 12.88 -0.48
CA PRO A 50 4.40 12.17 -1.16
C PRO A 50 5.79 12.79 -0.84
N PRO A 51 6.86 11.98 -0.74
CA PRO A 51 8.19 12.50 -0.48
C PRO A 51 8.71 13.32 -1.67
N SER A 52 9.66 14.21 -1.39
CA SER A 52 10.42 14.90 -2.44
C SER A 52 11.21 13.91 -3.29
N LEU A 53 11.19 14.09 -4.61
CA LEU A 53 12.04 13.33 -5.54
C LEU A 53 13.47 13.85 -5.60
N ILE A 54 13.71 15.09 -5.14
CA ILE A 54 15.05 15.69 -5.08
C ILE A 54 15.85 15.08 -3.93
N SER A 55 15.18 14.83 -2.80
CA SER A 55 15.77 14.23 -1.59
C SER A 55 14.89 13.07 -1.11
N PRO A 56 14.92 11.91 -1.80
CA PRO A 56 14.09 10.77 -1.43
C PRO A 56 14.54 10.18 -0.07
N PRO A 57 13.64 9.47 0.64
CA PRO A 57 14.02 8.73 1.84
C PRO A 57 15.16 7.75 1.55
N ALA A 58 16.08 7.59 2.50
CA ALA A 58 17.20 6.66 2.35
C ALA A 58 16.77 5.18 2.25
N GLY A 59 15.64 4.85 2.87
CA GLY A 59 15.08 3.50 2.91
C GLY A 59 13.93 3.27 1.93
N CYS A 60 12.95 2.46 2.34
CA CYS A 60 11.71 2.30 1.59
C CYS A 60 11.06 3.67 1.34
N HIS A 61 10.84 4.04 0.08
CA HIS A 61 10.30 5.36 -0.27
C HIS A 61 8.90 5.61 0.34
N PHE A 62 8.14 4.53 0.61
CA PHE A 62 6.81 4.62 1.23
C PHE A 62 6.84 4.64 2.77
N GLN A 63 7.99 4.37 3.40
CA GLN A 63 8.14 4.29 4.86
C GLN A 63 7.56 5.50 5.62
N PRO A 64 7.69 6.76 5.17
CA PRO A 64 7.11 7.92 5.87
C PRO A 64 5.58 7.92 5.96
N ARG A 65 4.89 7.18 5.09
CA ARG A 65 3.42 7.09 5.01
C ARG A 65 2.88 5.70 5.28
N CYS A 66 3.76 4.72 5.51
CA CYS A 66 3.38 3.35 5.78
C CYS A 66 3.01 3.22 7.28
N PRO A 67 1.77 2.83 7.62
CA PRO A 67 1.38 2.55 9.01
C PRO A 67 2.11 1.32 9.57
N HIS A 68 2.54 0.40 8.70
CA HIS A 68 3.22 -0.85 9.06
C HIS A 68 4.76 -0.74 8.98
N ARG A 69 5.32 0.47 9.12
CA ARG A 69 6.78 0.67 9.09
C ARG A 69 7.46 0.06 10.32
N PHE A 70 8.66 -0.47 10.14
CA PHE A 70 9.53 -0.98 11.20
C PHE A 70 11.00 -0.74 10.82
N ASP A 71 11.94 -1.05 11.71
CA ASP A 71 13.35 -0.65 11.61
C ASP A 71 14.01 -0.99 10.26
N ARG A 72 13.74 -2.19 9.72
CA ARG A 72 14.33 -2.62 8.43
C ARG A 72 13.90 -1.74 7.25
N CYS A 73 12.78 -1.02 7.36
CA CYS A 73 12.34 -0.07 6.34
C CYS A 73 13.27 1.13 6.16
N ALA A 74 14.24 1.34 7.07
CA ALA A 74 15.33 2.31 6.88
C ALA A 74 16.28 1.92 5.73
N GLU A 75 16.25 0.66 5.29
CA GLU A 75 16.94 0.18 4.09
C GLU A 75 15.97 0.08 2.91
N VAL A 76 16.51 0.16 1.68
CA VAL A 76 15.71 0.01 0.45
C VAL A 76 15.45 -1.49 0.21
N PRO A 77 14.20 -1.96 0.26
CA PRO A 77 13.88 -3.32 -0.13
C PRO A 77 14.15 -3.53 -1.63
N PRO A 78 14.78 -4.66 -2.00
CA PRO A 78 14.91 -5.06 -3.40
C PRO A 78 13.52 -5.39 -3.99
N LEU A 79 13.40 -5.31 -5.31
CA LEU A 79 12.20 -5.79 -6.01
C LEU A 79 12.35 -7.30 -6.16
N GLU A 80 11.62 -8.06 -5.34
CA GLU A 80 11.80 -9.51 -5.22
C GLU A 80 10.49 -10.26 -5.31
N ARG A 81 10.57 -11.48 -5.83
CA ARG A 81 9.48 -12.45 -5.78
C ARG A 81 9.40 -13.03 -4.37
N ARG A 82 8.38 -12.63 -3.61
CA ARG A 82 8.13 -13.15 -2.26
C ARG A 82 7.01 -14.17 -2.21
N VAL A 83 6.09 -14.16 -3.17
CA VAL A 83 4.99 -15.12 -3.26
C VAL A 83 5.47 -16.38 -4.02
N PRO A 84 5.46 -17.57 -3.39
CA PRO A 84 5.88 -18.79 -4.06
C PRO A 84 5.02 -19.11 -5.28
N GLY A 85 5.65 -19.58 -6.36
CA GLY A 85 4.94 -20.02 -7.57
C GLY A 85 4.37 -18.91 -8.48
N SER A 86 4.62 -17.64 -8.15
CA SER A 86 4.10 -16.48 -8.88
C SER A 86 5.21 -15.62 -9.48
N GLY A 87 4.92 -14.86 -10.54
CA GLY A 87 5.81 -13.84 -11.10
C GLY A 87 5.81 -12.52 -10.30
N HIS A 88 4.92 -12.40 -9.32
CA HIS A 88 4.64 -11.20 -8.54
C HIS A 88 5.87 -10.78 -7.72
N THR A 89 6.29 -9.53 -7.91
CA THR A 89 7.41 -8.93 -7.20
C THR A 89 7.01 -7.64 -6.49
N ASP A 90 7.62 -7.39 -5.33
CA ASP A 90 7.37 -6.19 -4.54
C ASP A 90 8.63 -5.67 -3.82
N ARG A 91 8.60 -4.39 -3.46
CA ARG A 91 9.61 -3.70 -2.64
C ARG A 91 9.14 -3.52 -1.21
N CYS A 92 8.75 -4.58 -0.53
CA CYS A 92 8.39 -4.56 0.88
C CYS A 92 9.20 -5.58 1.67
N TRP A 93 9.54 -5.25 2.92
CA TRP A 93 10.22 -6.17 3.83
C TRP A 93 9.28 -7.10 4.58
N LEU A 94 7.97 -6.81 4.58
CA LEU A 94 6.97 -7.72 5.13
C LEU A 94 6.94 -9.01 4.30
N ASP A 95 6.83 -10.15 4.97
CA ASP A 95 6.58 -11.42 4.31
C ASP A 95 5.11 -11.53 3.84
N PRO A 96 4.79 -12.43 2.90
CA PRO A 96 3.42 -12.59 2.38
C PRO A 96 2.35 -12.90 3.45
N GLU A 97 2.69 -13.64 4.50
CA GLU A 97 1.73 -13.99 5.54
C GLU A 97 1.39 -12.76 6.39
N THR A 98 2.40 -12.00 6.80
CA THR A 98 2.22 -10.74 7.51
C THR A 98 1.42 -9.74 6.67
N LYS A 99 1.69 -9.65 5.36
CA LYS A 99 0.93 -8.80 4.43
C LYS A 99 -0.55 -9.15 4.39
N ARG A 100 -0.89 -10.44 4.28
CA ARG A 100 -2.28 -10.92 4.29
C ARG A 100 -3.03 -10.57 5.57
N ARG A 101 -2.33 -10.58 6.70
CA ARG A 101 -2.89 -10.24 8.01
C ARG A 101 -3.09 -8.73 8.21
N LEU A 102 -2.23 -7.91 7.63
CA LEU A 102 -2.22 -6.45 7.84
C LEU A 102 -3.09 -5.67 6.86
N ARG A 103 -3.31 -6.17 5.64
CA ARG A 103 -4.21 -5.50 4.69
C ARG A 103 -5.64 -5.51 5.24
N VAL A 104 -6.33 -4.38 5.08
CA VAL A 104 -7.75 -4.28 5.41
C VAL A 104 -8.56 -4.88 4.25
N ILE A 105 -9.62 -5.59 4.58
CA ILE A 105 -10.65 -6.00 3.62
C ILE A 105 -11.98 -5.52 4.19
N ASP A 106 -12.65 -4.60 3.48
CA ASP A 106 -13.95 -4.09 3.89
C ASP A 106 -15.08 -5.10 3.61
N GLU A 107 -16.31 -4.77 4.01
CA GLU A 107 -17.49 -5.64 3.81
C GLU A 107 -17.78 -5.92 2.32
N LEU A 108 -17.28 -5.10 1.41
CA LEU A 108 -17.42 -5.21 -0.04
C LEU A 108 -16.24 -5.95 -0.70
N GLY A 109 -15.31 -6.47 0.10
CA GLY A 109 -14.12 -7.18 -0.36
C GLY A 109 -13.02 -6.28 -0.92
N THR A 110 -13.11 -4.96 -0.71
CA THR A 110 -12.10 -4.01 -1.19
C THR A 110 -10.87 -4.07 -0.31
N ILE A 111 -9.69 -4.20 -0.94
CA ILE A 111 -8.41 -4.20 -0.23
C ILE A 111 -8.01 -2.76 0.09
N GLY A 112 -7.67 -2.50 1.34
CA GLY A 112 -7.29 -1.19 1.84
C GLY A 112 -6.03 -1.20 2.70
N LEU A 113 -5.44 -0.02 2.85
CA LEU A 113 -4.43 0.25 3.87
C LEU A 113 -5.14 0.60 5.18
N GLU A 114 -4.60 0.17 6.31
CA GLU A 114 -5.10 0.62 7.61
C GLU A 114 -4.98 2.15 7.70
N VAL A 115 -6.12 2.83 7.80
CA VAL A 115 -6.21 4.26 8.09
C VAL A 115 -6.98 4.36 9.40
N PRO A 116 -6.39 4.84 10.51
CA PRO A 116 -7.10 5.00 11.77
C PRO A 116 -8.35 5.86 11.58
N GLU A 117 -9.50 5.42 12.10
CA GLU A 117 -10.65 6.30 12.27
C GLU A 117 -10.32 7.38 13.31
N SER A 118 -10.66 8.62 12.98
CA SER A 118 -10.64 9.85 13.81
C SER A 118 -9.29 10.57 14.02
N VAL A 119 -9.07 11.62 13.22
CA VAL A 119 -8.84 12.96 13.78
C VAL A 119 -9.97 13.85 13.28
N GLU A 120 -11.04 13.95 14.06
CA GLU A 120 -11.95 15.10 14.02
C GLU A 120 -11.29 16.28 14.72
N ALA A 121 -11.40 17.50 14.16
CA ALA A 121 -11.96 18.68 14.83
C ALA A 121 -11.51 19.97 14.11
N SER A 122 -12.50 20.77 13.73
CA SER A 122 -12.51 22.23 13.85
C SER A 122 -11.26 23.01 13.41
N GLY A 123 -11.40 23.63 12.24
CA GLY A 123 -10.76 24.88 11.87
C GLY A 123 -11.68 25.63 10.93
#